data_AF-A0A259RZL4-F1
#
_entry.id   AF-A0A259RZL4-F1
#
_cell.length_a   1.000
_cell.length_b   1.000
_cell.length_c   1.000
_cell.angle_alpha   90.00
_cell.angle_beta   90.00
_cell.angle_gamma   90.00
#
_symmetry.space_group_name_H-M   'P 1'
#
loop_
_entity.id
_entity.type
_entity.pdbx_description
1 polymer ?
#
loop_
_entity_poly.entity_id
_entity_poly.type
_entity_poly.pdbx_seq_one_letter_code
_entity_poly.pdbx_strand_id
1 'polypeptide(L)'
;MRNYARILNIPLHVARDEQHLAELLPAVSSKRLVLIDTAGMSPRDMHMMDALKKLPVINERLNVLLVLSAQAQYSAMTDAINRFQVLPLAGMILTKL
;
A
#
# COMPACT_ATOMS: atom_id res chain seq x y z
N MET A 1 12.55 4.26 4.26
CA MET A 1 11.99 3.42 5.35
C MET A 1 12.99 3.00 6.43
N ARG A 2 14.20 2.48 6.13
CA ARG A 2 15.18 2.05 7.16
C ARG A 2 15.46 3.08 8.26
N ASN A 3 15.66 4.35 7.88
CA ASN A 3 15.88 5.43 8.85
C ASN A 3 14.68 5.69 9.75
N TYR A 4 13.47 5.73 9.21
CA TYR A 4 12.24 5.90 10.00
C TYR A 4 12.01 4.74 10.96
N ALA A 5 12.18 3.49 10.50
CA ALA A 5 12.03 2.33 11.36
C ALA A 5 13.02 2.35 12.54
N ARG A 6 14.27 2.75 12.28
CA ARG A 6 15.30 2.94 13.32
C ARG A 6 14.94 4.06 14.30
N ILE A 7 14.48 5.21 13.80
CA ILE A 7 14.06 6.34 14.65
C ILE A 7 12.91 5.94 15.57
N LEU A 8 11.93 5.21 15.02
CA LEU A 8 10.75 4.76 15.75
C LEU A 8 10.99 3.48 16.57
N ASN A 9 12.20 2.90 16.49
CA ASN A 9 12.55 1.62 17.11
C ASN A 9 11.54 0.50 16.81
N ILE A 10 11.10 0.39 15.55
CA ILE A 10 10.16 -0.64 15.09
C ILE A 10 10.84 -1.66 14.17
N PRO A 11 10.37 -2.92 14.18
CA PRO A 11 10.83 -3.92 13.21
C PRO A 11 10.57 -3.48 11.78
N LEU A 12 11.52 -3.75 10.89
CA LEU A 12 11.38 -3.55 9.45
C LEU A 12 11.56 -4.88 8.74
N HIS A 13 10.53 -5.29 8.01
CA HIS A 13 10.56 -6.45 7.12
C HIS A 13 10.56 -5.96 5.67
N VAL A 14 11.27 -6.67 4.79
CA VAL A 14 11.32 -6.35 3.35
C VAL A 14 10.70 -7.49 2.58
N ALA A 15 9.45 -7.30 2.14
CA ALA A 15 8.81 -8.19 1.17
C ALA A 15 9.37 -7.88 -0.23
N ARG A 16 9.70 -8.93 -1.00
CA ARG A 16 10.24 -8.79 -2.36
C ARG A 16 9.15 -8.90 -3.43
N ASP A 17 8.08 -9.61 -3.10
CA ASP A 17 6.94 -9.91 -3.96
C ASP A 17 5.69 -10.23 -3.10
N GLU A 18 4.58 -10.53 -3.77
CA GLU A 18 3.29 -10.88 -3.15
C GLU A 18 3.36 -12.14 -2.27
N GLN A 19 4.15 -13.14 -2.70
CA GLN A 19 4.27 -14.41 -1.99
C GLN A 19 5.05 -14.23 -0.68
N HIS A 20 6.18 -13.52 -0.74
CA HIS A 20 6.97 -13.22 0.44
C HIS A 20 6.19 -12.32 1.42
N LEU A 21 5.34 -11.41 0.94
CA LEU A 21 4.44 -10.66 1.82
C LEU A 21 3.45 -11.59 2.53
N ALA A 22 2.83 -12.53 1.79
CA ALA A 22 1.91 -13.51 2.37
C ALA A 22 2.57 -14.36 3.47
N GLU A 23 3.83 -14.74 3.28
CA GLU A 23 4.62 -15.50 4.26
C GLU A 23 4.99 -14.66 5.51
N LEU A 24 5.20 -13.35 5.35
CA LEU A 24 5.55 -12.44 6.45
C LEU A 24 4.35 -12.07 7.34
N LEU A 25 3.14 -11.97 6.77
CA LEU A 25 1.94 -11.54 7.49
C LEU A 25 1.64 -12.38 8.75
N PRO A 26 1.71 -13.73 8.73
CA PRO A 26 1.55 -14.55 9.93
C PRO A 26 2.56 -14.22 11.04
N ALA A 27 3.82 -13.95 10.69
CA ALA A 27 4.88 -13.67 11.66
C ALA A 27 4.68 -12.36 12.42
N VAL A 28 3.93 -11.41 11.84
CA VAL A 28 3.62 -10.11 12.45
C VAL A 28 2.17 -10.01 12.94
N SER A 29 1.41 -11.11 12.91
CA SER A 29 -0.02 -11.15 13.25
C SER A 29 -0.33 -10.73 14.70
N SER A 30 0.63 -10.83 15.61
CA SER A 30 0.50 -10.38 17.01
C SER A 30 0.58 -8.86 17.17
N LYS A 31 0.97 -8.12 16.13
CA LYS A 31 1.06 -6.66 16.17
C LYS A 31 -0.33 -6.03 16.03
N ARG A 32 -0.59 -4.97 16.81
CA ARG A 32 -1.83 -4.19 16.72
C ARG A 32 -1.98 -3.44 15.40
N LEU A 33 -0.86 -3.07 14.77
CA LEU A 33 -0.81 -2.35 13.51
C LEU A 33 0.44 -2.78 12.74
N VAL A 34 0.26 -3.08 11.45
CA VAL A 34 1.33 -3.35 10.50
C VAL A 34 1.17 -2.37 9.35
N LEU A 35 2.18 -1.54 9.11
CA LEU A 35 2.21 -0.61 7.99
C LEU A 35 3.00 -1.24 6.84
N ILE A 36 2.37 -1.33 5.68
CA ILE A 36 2.97 -1.87 4.46
C ILE A 36 3.23 -0.68 3.55
N ASP A 37 4.51 -0.42 3.28
CA ASP A 37 4.93 0.60 2.33
C ASP A 37 5.16 -0.04 0.96
N THR A 38 4.53 0.51 -0.06
CA THR A 38 4.67 0.06 -1.45
C THR A 38 5.60 1.03 -2.18
N ALA A 39 6.58 0.50 -2.91
CA ALA A 39 7.42 1.34 -3.77
C ALA A 39 6.56 2.17 -4.72
N GLY A 40 7.03 3.37 -5.07
CA GLY A 40 6.28 4.37 -5.84
C GLY A 40 5.52 3.75 -7.01
N MET A 41 4.20 3.64 -6.85
CA MET A 41 3.38 2.94 -7.82
C MET A 41 3.15 3.81 -9.04
N SER A 42 3.66 3.37 -10.18
CA SER A 42 3.14 3.86 -11.45
C SER A 42 1.75 3.27 -11.65
N PRO A 43 0.71 4.08 -11.88
CA PRO A 43 -0.63 3.60 -12.24
C PRO A 43 -0.71 2.86 -13.58
N ARG A 44 0.44 2.65 -14.25
CA ARG A 44 0.58 1.91 -15.51
C ARG A 44 1.16 0.51 -15.29
N ASP A 45 1.60 0.20 -14.07
CA ASP A 45 2.16 -1.10 -13.74
C ASP A 45 1.05 -2.13 -13.47
N MET A 46 0.57 -2.76 -14.54
CA MET A 46 -0.49 -3.76 -14.47
C MET A 46 -0.10 -4.97 -13.60
N HIS A 47 1.17 -5.37 -13.61
CA HIS A 47 1.62 -6.50 -12.80
C HIS A 47 1.48 -6.19 -11.31
N MET A 48 1.89 -4.99 -10.89
CA MET A 48 1.73 -4.57 -9.50
C MET A 48 0.24 -4.38 -9.12
N MET A 49 -0.59 -3.86 -10.02
CA MET A 49 -2.04 -3.77 -9.78
C MET A 49 -2.69 -5.15 -9.57
N ASP A 50 -2.34 -6.15 -10.37
CA ASP A 50 -2.88 -7.49 -10.21
C ASP A 50 -2.36 -8.18 -8.95
N ALA A 51 -1.12 -7.91 -8.53
CA ALA A 51 -0.61 -8.38 -7.24
C ALA A 51 -1.41 -7.81 -6.06
N LEU A 52 -1.71 -6.51 -6.09
CA LEU A 52 -2.47 -5.83 -5.04
C LEU A 52 -3.91 -6.32 -4.95
N LYS A 53 -4.55 -6.67 -6.07
CA LYS A 53 -5.90 -7.26 -6.08
C LYS A 53 -5.97 -8.60 -5.33
N LYS A 54 -4.87 -9.35 -5.28
CA LYS A 54 -4.80 -10.64 -4.57
C LYS A 54 -4.57 -10.48 -3.07
N LEU A 55 -4.02 -9.35 -2.60
CA LEU A 55 -3.68 -9.15 -1.18
C LEU A 55 -4.87 -9.29 -0.21
N PRO A 56 -6.07 -8.76 -0.51
CA PRO A 56 -7.24 -8.96 0.34
C PRO A 56 -7.71 -10.41 0.38
N VAL A 57 -7.48 -11.18 -0.69
CA VAL A 57 -7.75 -12.64 -0.71
C VAL A 57 -6.76 -13.38 0.19
N ILE A 58 -5.52 -12.89 0.27
CA ILE A 58 -4.49 -13.44 1.16
C ILE A 58 -4.77 -13.12 2.63
N ASN A 59 -5.34 -11.94 2.94
CA ASN A 59 -5.73 -11.57 4.29
C ASN A 59 -6.86 -10.53 4.30
N GLU A 60 -8.04 -10.92 4.78
CA GLU A 60 -9.23 -10.05 4.84
C GLU A 60 -9.06 -8.81 5.74
N ARG A 61 -8.05 -8.79 6.62
CA ARG A 61 -7.76 -7.63 7.50
C ARG A 61 -6.92 -6.56 6.82
N LEU A 62 -6.50 -6.78 5.57
CA LEU A 62 -5.65 -5.84 4.84
C LEU A 62 -6.49 -4.70 4.26
N ASN A 63 -6.20 -3.48 4.71
CA ASN A 63 -6.84 -2.27 4.21
C ASN A 63 -5.92 -1.54 3.23
N VAL A 64 -6.34 -1.40 1.98
CA VAL A 64 -5.59 -0.65 0.95
C VAL A 64 -6.01 0.82 0.98
N LEU A 65 -5.06 1.73 1.10
CA LEU A 65 -5.31 3.17 1.10
C LEU A 65 -4.64 3.84 -0.09
N LEU A 66 -5.41 4.63 -0.85
CA LEU A 66 -4.86 5.46 -1.92
C LEU A 66 -4.34 6.77 -1.34
N VAL A 67 -3.09 7.14 -1.62
CA VAL A 67 -2.51 8.41 -1.14
C VAL A 67 -2.38 9.38 -2.31
N LEU A 68 -3.07 10.52 -2.26
CA LEU A 68 -3.01 11.58 -3.28
C LEU A 68 -2.47 12.88 -2.69
N SER A 69 -1.90 13.72 -3.54
CA SER A 69 -1.47 15.08 -3.20
C SER A 69 -2.60 16.06 -3.50
N ALA A 70 -3.02 16.86 -2.52
CA ALA A 70 -4.06 17.88 -2.69
C ALA A 70 -3.65 19.00 -3.65
N GLN A 71 -2.35 19.23 -3.80
CA GLN A 71 -1.77 20.19 -4.76
C GLN A 71 -1.64 19.63 -6.18
N ALA A 72 -2.00 18.37 -6.43
CA ALA A 72 -1.97 17.81 -7.78
C ALA A 72 -3.06 18.47 -8.66
N GLN A 73 -2.81 18.53 -9.97
CA GLN A 73 -3.84 18.96 -10.91
C GLN A 73 -5.07 18.04 -10.81
N TYR A 74 -6.26 18.63 -10.91
CA TYR A 74 -7.53 17.89 -10.82
C TYR A 74 -7.61 16.72 -11.80
N SER A 75 -7.13 16.92 -13.04
CA SER A 75 -7.02 15.86 -14.05
C SER A 75 -6.15 14.70 -13.57
N ALA A 76 -4.97 14.99 -13.01
CA ALA A 76 -4.05 13.98 -12.49
C ALA A 76 -4.65 13.20 -11.30
N MET A 77 -5.39 13.88 -10.41
CA MET A 77 -6.11 13.21 -9.32
C MET A 77 -7.19 12.28 -9.86
N THR A 78 -8.00 12.76 -10.81
CA THR A 78 -9.09 12.00 -11.42
C THR A 78 -8.56 10.77 -12.16
N ASP A 79 -7.47 10.93 -12.90
CA ASP A 79 -6.80 9.82 -13.59
C ASP A 79 -6.27 8.78 -12.60
N ALA A 80 -5.70 9.21 -11.48
CA ALA A 80 -5.23 8.28 -10.44
C ALA A 80 -6.40 7.50 -9.83
N ILE A 81 -7.49 8.19 -9.45
CA ILE A 81 -8.70 7.56 -8.92
C ILE A 81 -9.26 6.53 -9.91
N ASN A 82 -9.42 6.92 -11.18
CA ASN A 82 -9.99 6.06 -12.21
C ASN A 82 -9.15 4.80 -12.48
N ARG A 83 -7.84 4.86 -12.26
CA ARG A 83 -6.96 3.69 -12.43
C ARG A 83 -6.98 2.80 -11.19
N PHE A 84 -6.93 3.38 -10.00
CA PHE A 84 -6.86 2.60 -8.76
C PHE A 84 -8.20 2.12 -8.23
N GLN A 85 -9.34 2.59 -8.75
CA GLN A 85 -10.67 2.13 -8.35
C GLN A 85 -10.92 0.62 -8.58
N VAL A 86 -10.09 -0.04 -9.38
CA VAL A 86 -10.16 -1.50 -9.57
C VAL A 86 -9.59 -2.29 -8.38
N LEU A 87 -8.91 -1.60 -7.46
CA LEU A 87 -8.47 -2.17 -6.19
C LEU A 87 -9.58 -1.98 -5.15
N PRO A 88 -9.73 -2.91 -4.19
CA PRO A 88 -10.65 -2.75 -3.08
C PRO A 88 -10.07 -1.77 -2.05
N LEU A 89 -10.11 -0.48 -2.38
CA LEU A 89 -9.63 0.59 -1.53
C LEU A 89 -10.54 0.73 -0.29
N ALA A 90 -9.94 0.67 0.89
CA ALA A 90 -10.60 0.97 2.16
C ALA A 90 -10.80 2.48 2.37
N GLY A 91 -10.05 3.31 1.63
CA GLY A 91 -10.15 4.77 1.72
C GLY A 91 -9.02 5.49 0.98
N MET A 92 -8.97 6.80 1.17
CA MET A 92 -7.99 7.69 0.56
C MET A 92 -7.42 8.68 1.58
N ILE A 93 -6.14 8.98 1.46
CA ILE A 93 -5.44 10.02 2.22
C ILE A 93 -5.06 11.15 1.26
N LEU A 94 -5.53 12.36 1.56
CA LEU A 94 -5.07 13.58 0.89
C LEU A 94 -3.89 14.16 1.68
N THR A 95 -2.81 14.48 0.97
CA THR A 95 -1.57 15.03 1.55
C THR A 95 -1.29 16.41 1.01
N LYS A 96 -0.45 17.19 1.71
CA LYS A 96 -0.04 18.54 1.32
C LYS A 96 -1.22 19.53 1.17
N LEU A 97 -2.16 19.49 2.11
CA LEU A 97 -3.22 20.49 2.24
C LEU A 97 -2.65 21.90 2.50
#